data_AF-A0A847G3B0-F1
#
_entry.id   AF-A0A847G3B0-F1
#
_cell.length_a   1.000
_cell.length_b   1.000
_cell.length_c   1.000
_cell.angle_alpha   90.00
_cell.angle_beta   90.00
_cell.angle_gamma   90.00
#
_symmetry.space_group_name_H-M   'P 1'
#
loop_
_entity.id
_entity.type
_entity.pdbx_description
1 polymer ?
#
loop_
_entity_poly.entity_id
_entity_poly.type
_entity_poly.pdbx_seq_one_letter_code
_entity_poly.pdbx_strand_id
1 'polypeptide(L)'
;MQITKSDFRLFREAPRHLWAKKHDRLDKTEIDELLLVQGDHIEQLAREYLETIILPQKPAWTMNWQETASDGPYLARADAILLHPDGNEAELFEIKSSTSVKDEHIEDAAFQTLIFRKQYNVSRIHLVLVNNEYIFHGSLDLSQFLKMEDITEKVEEILPDIAILREQALNAALSDDPSKWEHCWKTRDCVCLDVCHPGLPEGLTIYDVPRLKKEKKQELEGMVIRAAKDIPEDFPLSGNQSSVVAAAKSGQPVIDVSGIRRELARVNYPIYFLDYETCPLAVPAYARFKPYQQVVFQYSLHRLDSVDSNPIHSEHLSTGEGDPCVPLLASLKNDLGMEGTVIVWNAPFEKTRNKEMADLHPEFRTFLEDVNDRIYDLMEIVSKGLYLHPGFKGSSSIKNVLPVLVPELRYDTLAINNGTRASFSWWRMMFTPMPDGERQVISTDLLKYCELDTLAMVELFRQFCRV
;
A
#
# COMPACT_ATOMS: atom_id res chain seq x y z
N MET A 1 16.56 -9.67 27.05
CA MET A 1 16.04 -9.22 25.74
C MET A 1 15.05 -8.08 26.00
N GLN A 2 15.17 -6.94 25.30
CA GLN A 2 14.23 -5.82 25.46
C GLN A 2 13.12 -5.86 24.40
N ILE A 3 11.93 -5.37 24.75
CA ILE A 3 10.76 -5.24 23.87
C ILE A 3 10.47 -3.76 23.66
N THR A 4 10.61 -3.31 22.41
CA THR A 4 10.31 -1.94 21.99
C THR A 4 8.87 -1.80 21.45
N LYS A 5 8.40 -0.56 21.24
CA LYS A 5 7.13 -0.29 20.52
C LYS A 5 7.08 -1.01 19.15
N SER A 6 8.17 -0.95 18.37
CA SER A 6 8.23 -1.63 17.07
C SER A 6 8.26 -3.17 17.17
N ASP A 7 8.82 -3.71 18.25
CA ASP A 7 8.73 -5.15 18.54
C ASP A 7 7.30 -5.57 18.87
N PHE A 8 6.59 -4.73 19.64
CA PHE A 8 5.19 -4.96 19.97
C PHE A 8 4.32 -4.93 18.71
N ARG A 9 4.53 -3.97 17.78
CA ARG A 9 3.83 -3.97 16.48
C ARG A 9 4.02 -5.27 15.69
N LEU A 10 5.25 -5.79 15.60
CA LEU A 10 5.50 -7.07 14.94
C LEU A 10 4.76 -8.23 15.63
N PHE A 11 4.70 -8.23 16.97
CA PHE A 11 3.91 -9.22 17.70
C PHE A 11 2.41 -9.12 17.37
N ARG A 12 1.87 -7.90 17.20
CA ARG A 12 0.48 -7.67 16.81
C ARG A 12 0.17 -8.14 15.39
N GLU A 13 1.13 -8.05 14.47
CA GLU A 13 1.00 -8.65 13.14
C GLU A 13 0.97 -10.18 13.19
N ALA A 14 1.95 -10.78 13.86
CA ALA A 14 1.98 -12.18 14.23
C ALA A 14 3.06 -12.41 15.31
N PRO A 15 2.76 -13.14 16.39
CA PRO A 15 3.75 -13.46 17.43
C PRO A 15 5.06 -14.08 16.90
N ARG A 16 4.99 -14.90 15.85
CA ARG A 16 6.17 -15.46 15.19
C ARG A 16 7.04 -14.43 14.46
N HIS A 17 6.50 -13.30 14.00
CA HIS A 17 7.31 -12.22 13.41
C HIS A 17 8.24 -11.60 14.47
N LEU A 18 7.70 -11.32 15.67
CA LEU A 18 8.53 -10.87 16.80
C LEU A 18 9.58 -11.92 17.18
N TRP A 19 9.17 -13.18 17.31
CA TRP A 19 10.11 -14.27 17.61
C TRP A 19 11.26 -14.29 16.58
N ALA A 20 10.92 -14.24 15.29
CA ALA A 20 11.90 -14.28 14.21
C ALA A 20 12.87 -13.10 14.28
N LYS A 21 12.38 -11.88 14.60
CA LYS A 21 13.24 -10.70 14.77
C LYS A 21 14.27 -10.90 15.87
N LYS A 22 13.83 -11.45 17.00
CA LYS A 22 14.65 -11.60 18.20
C LYS A 22 15.67 -12.73 18.12
N HIS A 23 15.52 -13.61 17.12
CA HIS A 23 16.41 -14.74 16.88
C HIS A 23 17.17 -14.61 15.54
N ASP A 24 17.20 -13.41 14.93
CA ASP A 24 17.87 -13.15 13.65
C ASP A 24 17.39 -14.07 12.51
N ARG A 25 16.08 -14.34 12.49
CA ARG A 25 15.36 -15.19 11.52
C ARG A 25 14.35 -14.40 10.69
N LEU A 26 14.39 -13.07 10.73
CA LEU A 26 13.63 -12.22 9.81
C LEU A 26 14.34 -12.19 8.45
N ASP A 27 13.54 -12.33 7.41
CA ASP A 27 13.95 -12.02 6.05
C ASP A 27 14.03 -10.49 5.87
N LYS A 28 14.80 -10.04 4.88
CA LYS A 28 14.85 -8.61 4.56
C LYS A 28 13.50 -8.18 3.99
N THR A 29 12.86 -7.19 4.62
CA THR A 29 11.66 -6.55 4.09
C THR A 29 12.01 -5.47 3.08
N GLU A 30 11.23 -5.37 2.01
CA GLU A 30 11.25 -4.21 1.14
C GLU A 30 10.71 -3.02 1.94
N ILE A 31 11.50 -1.95 2.04
CA ILE A 31 11.11 -0.74 2.76
C ILE A 31 10.43 0.19 1.74
N ASP A 32 9.24 0.69 2.08
CA ASP A 32 8.64 1.78 1.34
C ASP A 32 9.40 3.09 1.67
N GLU A 33 10.38 3.40 0.82
CA GLU A 33 11.27 4.56 0.99
C GLU A 33 10.51 5.88 0.97
N LEU A 34 9.45 5.98 0.16
CA LEU A 34 8.62 7.17 0.10
C LEU A 34 7.86 7.37 1.41
N LEU A 35 7.27 6.31 1.96
CA LEU A 35 6.58 6.37 3.25
C LEU A 35 7.54 6.78 4.38
N LEU A 36 8.77 6.26 4.37
CA LEU A 36 9.79 6.58 5.37
C LEU A 36 10.17 8.07 5.32
N VAL A 37 10.57 8.57 4.16
CA VAL A 37 11.04 9.95 4.01
C VAL A 37 9.92 10.96 4.29
N GLN A 38 8.69 10.65 3.86
CA GLN A 38 7.54 11.49 4.19
C GLN A 38 7.19 11.44 5.67
N GLY A 39 7.33 10.28 6.33
CA GLY A 39 7.18 10.15 7.77
C GLY A 39 8.15 11.04 8.56
N ASP A 40 9.43 11.01 8.20
CA ASP A 40 10.46 11.85 8.81
C ASP A 40 10.16 13.35 8.62
N HIS A 41 9.68 13.73 7.44
CA HIS A 41 9.27 15.11 7.16
C HIS A 41 8.07 15.53 8.03
N ILE A 42 7.04 14.69 8.15
CA ILE A 42 5.89 14.98 9.03
C ILE A 42 6.32 15.11 10.49
N GLU A 43 7.25 14.28 10.97
CA GLU A 43 7.78 14.38 12.34
C GLU A 43 8.43 15.75 12.59
N GLN A 44 9.20 16.26 11.63
CA GLN A 44 9.81 17.60 11.72
C GLN A 44 8.76 18.71 11.73
N LEU A 45 7.75 18.67 10.86
CA LEU A 45 6.68 19.65 10.84
C LEU A 45 5.83 19.60 12.12
N ALA A 46 5.60 18.40 12.65
CA ALA A 46 4.87 18.22 13.91
C ALA A 46 5.66 18.77 15.09
N ARG A 47 6.99 18.63 15.10
CA ARG A 47 7.84 19.31 16.08
C ARG A 47 7.65 20.82 16.05
N GLU A 48 7.75 21.42 14.86
CA GLU A 48 7.57 22.86 14.70
C GLU A 48 6.17 23.30 15.14
N TYR A 49 5.14 22.54 14.79
CA TYR A 49 3.77 22.77 15.24
C TYR A 49 3.64 22.73 16.77
N LEU A 50 4.24 21.73 17.44
CA LEU A 50 4.22 21.65 18.89
C LEU A 50 4.98 22.81 19.55
N GLU A 51 6.15 23.19 19.02
CA GLU A 51 6.99 24.27 19.56
C GLU A 51 6.37 25.66 19.36
N THR A 52 5.76 25.92 18.21
CA THR A 52 5.34 27.26 17.80
C THR A 52 3.85 27.54 18.00
N ILE A 53 3.02 26.49 18.06
CA ILE A 53 1.56 26.63 18.17
C ILE A 53 1.05 26.05 19.50
N ILE A 54 1.43 24.83 19.88
CA ILE A 54 0.87 24.17 21.08
C ILE A 54 1.53 24.64 22.38
N LEU A 55 2.86 24.57 22.48
CA LEU A 55 3.61 24.92 23.68
C LEU A 55 3.34 26.37 24.17
N PRO A 56 3.24 27.39 23.29
CA PRO A 56 2.91 28.75 23.73
C PRO A 56 1.54 28.90 24.40
N GLN A 57 0.62 27.95 24.19
CA GLN A 57 -0.70 27.92 24.85
C GLN A 57 -0.63 27.35 26.27
N LYS A 58 0.52 26.79 26.68
CA LYS A 58 0.77 26.19 28.00
C LYS A 58 1.92 26.90 28.71
N PRO A 59 1.69 28.07 29.31
CA PRO A 59 2.74 28.87 29.94
C PRO A 59 3.51 28.06 30.99
N ALA A 60 4.83 28.20 30.99
CA ALA A 60 5.79 27.53 31.88
C ALA A 60 5.95 26.01 31.69
N TRP A 61 5.11 25.34 30.89
CA TRP A 61 5.38 23.96 30.51
C TRP A 61 6.65 23.87 29.65
N THR A 62 7.32 22.72 29.69
CA THR A 62 8.50 22.45 28.88
C THR A 62 8.27 21.25 27.97
N MET A 63 8.88 21.25 26.78
CA MET A 63 8.79 20.12 25.86
C MET A 63 10.08 19.29 25.89
N ASN A 64 9.94 17.99 26.13
CA ASN A 64 10.98 17.00 25.93
C ASN A 64 10.70 16.28 24.60
N TRP A 65 11.62 16.43 23.65
CA TRP A 65 11.54 15.80 22.34
C TRP A 65 12.22 14.43 22.36
N GLN A 66 11.54 13.39 21.87
CA GLN A 66 12.11 12.05 21.72
C GLN A 66 12.69 11.45 23.03
N GLU A 67 12.04 11.72 24.16
CA GLU A 67 12.43 11.16 25.46
C GLU A 67 12.25 9.63 25.46
N THR A 68 13.22 8.93 26.05
CA THR A 68 13.21 7.47 26.17
C THR A 68 13.03 7.07 27.62
N ALA A 69 12.12 6.12 27.88
CA ALA A 69 11.87 5.55 29.19
C ALA A 69 11.78 4.01 29.12
N SER A 70 11.97 3.35 30.26
CA SER A 70 11.88 1.90 30.39
C SER A 70 11.06 1.46 31.59
N ASP A 71 10.40 0.31 31.45
CA ASP A 71 9.66 -0.40 32.50
C ASP A 71 10.12 -1.85 32.46
N GLY A 72 11.15 -2.19 33.25
CA GLY A 72 11.78 -3.51 33.24
C GLY A 72 12.29 -3.90 31.83
N PRO A 73 11.72 -4.93 31.17
CA PRO A 73 12.14 -5.37 29.84
C PRO A 73 11.56 -4.52 28.70
N TYR A 74 10.68 -3.55 28.98
CA TYR A 74 10.01 -2.73 27.97
C TYR A 74 10.72 -1.39 27.78
N LEU A 75 10.86 -0.95 26.52
CA LEU A 75 11.51 0.32 26.15
C LEU A 75 10.61 1.10 25.19
N ALA A 76 10.42 2.38 25.47
CA ALA A 76 9.68 3.29 24.60
C ALA A 76 10.42 4.61 24.42
N ARG A 77 10.25 5.21 23.24
CA ARG A 77 10.63 6.58 22.94
C ARG A 77 9.36 7.32 22.51
N ALA A 78 8.88 8.22 23.34
CA ALA A 78 7.75 9.08 23.01
C ALA A 78 8.21 10.13 21.99
N ASP A 79 7.37 10.54 21.06
CA ASP A 79 7.78 11.53 20.05
C ASP A 79 7.94 12.92 20.69
N ALA A 80 6.98 13.32 21.52
CA ALA A 80 7.13 14.47 22.41
C ALA A 80 6.39 14.29 23.75
N ILE A 81 6.90 14.95 24.78
CA ILE A 81 6.28 15.05 26.11
C ILE A 81 6.23 16.51 26.50
N LEU A 82 5.05 17.00 26.88
CA LEU A 82 4.93 18.30 27.55
C LEU A 82 4.86 18.06 29.06
N LEU A 83 5.76 18.70 29.80
CA LEU A 83 5.85 18.58 31.25
C LEU A 83 5.35 19.86 31.92
N HIS A 84 4.47 19.70 32.90
CA HIS A 84 4.02 20.77 33.76
C HIS A 84 5.19 21.26 34.67
N PRO A 85 5.22 22.55 35.07
CA PRO A 85 6.29 23.11 35.91
C PRO A 85 6.57 22.40 37.24
N ASP A 86 5.60 21.64 37.77
CA ASP A 86 5.79 20.84 38.99
C ASP A 86 6.63 19.58 38.77
N GLY A 87 6.96 19.26 37.51
CA GLY A 87 7.80 18.15 37.09
C GLY A 87 7.13 16.78 37.19
N ASN A 88 5.83 16.71 37.50
CA ASN A 88 5.13 15.45 37.70
C ASN A 88 4.01 15.22 36.68
N GLU A 89 3.21 16.23 36.36
CA GLU A 89 2.17 16.09 35.34
C GLU A 89 2.77 16.16 33.92
N ALA A 90 2.34 15.24 33.06
CA ALA A 90 2.85 15.11 31.69
C ALA A 90 1.72 14.86 30.67
N GLU A 91 1.88 15.40 29.47
CA GLU A 91 1.08 15.05 28.30
C GLU A 91 1.95 14.38 27.25
N LEU A 92 1.53 13.21 26.76
CA LEU A 92 2.24 12.45 25.74
C LEU A 92 1.70 12.78 24.34
N PHE A 93 2.61 12.93 23.37
CA PHE A 93 2.27 13.18 21.97
C PHE A 93 2.92 12.10 21.10
N GLU A 94 2.10 11.40 20.33
CA GLU A 94 2.54 10.48 19.29
C GLU A 94 2.20 11.07 17.92
N ILE A 95 3.19 11.15 17.04
CA ILE A 95 3.07 11.74 15.71
C ILE A 95 2.85 10.64 14.69
N LYS A 96 1.83 10.80 13.85
CA LYS A 96 1.56 9.87 12.74
C LYS A 96 1.40 10.65 11.45
N SER A 97 2.02 10.13 10.39
CA SER A 97 1.81 10.61 9.02
C SER A 97 0.38 10.34 8.52
N SER A 98 -0.36 9.43 9.15
CA SER A 98 -1.77 9.16 8.82
C SER A 98 -2.71 10.35 9.00
N THR A 99 -3.87 10.30 8.34
CA THR A 99 -4.89 11.35 8.39
C THR A 99 -6.03 11.10 9.39
N SER A 100 -6.04 9.94 10.03
CA SER A 100 -7.06 9.53 10.99
C SER A 100 -6.47 8.67 12.10
N VAL A 101 -7.15 8.66 13.25
CA VAL A 101 -6.86 7.71 14.33
C VAL A 101 -7.12 6.29 13.82
N LYS A 102 -6.22 5.36 14.15
CA LYS A 102 -6.34 3.92 13.88
C LYS A 102 -6.06 3.15 15.16
N ASP A 103 -6.58 1.92 15.25
CA ASP A 103 -6.40 1.07 16.42
C ASP A 103 -4.93 0.85 16.76
N GLU A 104 -4.08 0.62 15.75
CA GLU A 104 -2.62 0.50 15.92
C GLU A 104 -1.96 1.73 16.56
N HIS A 105 -2.50 2.94 16.33
CA HIS A 105 -1.99 4.16 16.97
C HIS A 105 -2.37 4.21 18.45
N ILE A 106 -3.56 3.73 18.81
CA ILE A 106 -4.03 3.68 20.19
C ILE A 106 -3.22 2.62 20.95
N GLU A 107 -3.00 1.45 20.35
CA GLU A 107 -2.14 0.40 20.92
C GLU A 107 -0.70 0.88 21.15
N ASP A 108 -0.12 1.60 20.20
CA ASP A 108 1.20 2.24 20.33
C ASP A 108 1.25 3.23 21.50
N ALA A 109 0.25 4.10 21.59
CA ALA A 109 0.16 5.09 22.66
C ALA A 109 -0.05 4.42 24.02
N ALA A 110 -0.86 3.36 24.09
CA ALA A 110 -1.08 2.56 25.29
C ALA A 110 0.21 1.85 25.76
N PHE A 111 0.96 1.24 24.85
CA PHE A 111 2.26 0.62 25.16
C PHE A 111 3.23 1.61 25.80
N GLN A 112 3.31 2.82 25.23
CA GLN A 112 4.16 3.89 25.76
C GLN A 112 3.65 4.44 27.09
N THR A 113 2.33 4.61 27.22
CA THR A 113 1.69 5.11 28.44
C THR A 113 1.99 4.22 29.64
N LEU A 114 1.95 2.89 29.49
CA LEU A 114 2.33 1.95 30.55
C LEU A 114 3.76 2.16 31.07
N ILE A 115 4.67 2.59 30.19
CA ILE A 115 6.08 2.82 30.50
C ILE A 115 6.26 4.20 31.15
N PHE A 116 5.76 5.26 30.52
CA PHE A 116 5.94 6.63 31.01
C PHE A 116 5.19 6.91 32.31
N ARG A 117 4.12 6.17 32.62
CA ARG A 117 3.45 6.22 33.94
C ARG A 117 4.31 5.77 35.11
N LYS A 118 5.49 5.17 34.87
CA LYS A 118 6.48 4.89 35.92
C LYS A 118 7.28 6.12 36.34
N GLN A 119 7.28 7.16 35.50
CA GLN A 119 8.08 8.36 35.67
C GLN A 119 7.23 9.62 35.89
N TYR A 120 6.06 9.70 35.22
CA TYR A 120 5.19 10.86 35.25
C TYR A 120 3.73 10.49 35.54
N ASN A 121 2.98 11.46 36.05
CA ASN A 121 1.52 11.45 36.01
C ASN A 121 1.05 11.86 34.61
N VAL A 122 0.94 10.89 33.71
CA VAL A 122 0.46 11.12 32.33
C VAL A 122 -1.04 11.47 32.38
N SER A 123 -1.37 12.75 32.20
CA SER A 123 -2.74 13.29 32.30
C SER A 123 -3.48 13.33 30.97
N ARG A 124 -2.78 13.55 29.86
CA ARG A 124 -3.33 13.49 28.50
C ARG A 124 -2.43 12.74 27.53
N ILE A 125 -3.05 12.16 26.52
CA ILE A 125 -2.40 11.43 25.44
C ILE A 125 -2.98 11.91 24.12
N HIS A 126 -2.13 12.46 23.27
CA HIS A 126 -2.50 13.09 22.01
C HIS A 126 -1.88 12.37 20.82
N LEU A 127 -2.64 12.30 19.73
CA LEU A 127 -2.11 12.03 18.40
C LEU A 127 -1.99 13.34 17.62
N VAL A 128 -0.84 13.56 16.99
CA VAL A 128 -0.67 14.59 15.97
C VAL A 128 -0.77 13.92 14.59
N LEU A 129 -1.75 14.34 13.80
CA LEU A 129 -2.12 13.73 12.52
C LEU A 129 -2.08 14.77 11.39
N VAL A 130 -1.95 14.28 10.16
CA VAL A 130 -2.13 15.12 8.97
C VAL A 130 -3.62 15.40 8.74
N ASN A 131 -3.99 16.64 8.45
CA ASN A 131 -5.36 17.01 8.14
C ASN A 131 -5.66 16.74 6.65
N ASN A 132 -6.43 15.70 6.34
CA ASN A 132 -6.84 15.38 4.97
C ASN A 132 -7.79 16.40 4.32
N GLU A 133 -8.35 17.33 5.10
CA GLU A 133 -9.18 18.41 4.56
C GLU A 133 -8.37 19.65 4.15
N TYR A 134 -7.08 19.69 4.53
CA TYR A 134 -6.17 20.78 4.17
C TYR A 134 -6.05 20.92 2.65
N ILE A 135 -6.14 22.15 2.16
CA ILE A 135 -5.93 22.49 0.75
C ILE A 135 -4.70 23.39 0.68
N PHE A 136 -3.70 22.99 -0.09
CA PHE A 136 -2.49 23.78 -0.24
C PHE A 136 -2.71 25.00 -1.16
N HIS A 137 -2.32 26.19 -0.68
CA HIS A 137 -2.49 27.45 -1.40
C HIS A 137 -1.17 28.10 -1.85
N GLY A 138 -0.06 27.34 -1.83
CA GLY A 138 1.28 27.82 -2.22
C GLY A 138 2.23 28.04 -1.05
N SER A 139 1.73 28.10 0.17
CA SER A 139 2.51 28.10 1.41
C SER A 139 1.86 27.16 2.43
N LEU A 140 2.68 26.49 3.24
CA LEU A 140 2.21 25.55 4.26
C LEU A 140 1.78 26.31 5.53
N ASP A 141 0.53 26.12 5.96
CA ASP A 141 0.03 26.60 7.26
C ASP A 141 -0.09 25.41 8.22
N LEU A 142 0.85 25.29 9.16
CA LEU A 142 0.90 24.17 10.12
C LEU A 142 -0.35 24.09 11.00
N SER A 143 -0.99 25.22 11.30
CA SER A 143 -2.20 25.24 12.15
C SER A 143 -3.41 24.62 11.49
N GLN A 144 -3.42 24.54 10.15
CA GLN A 144 -4.47 23.90 9.36
C GLN A 144 -4.03 22.54 8.80
N PHE A 145 -2.74 22.38 8.53
CA PHE A 145 -2.17 21.16 7.94
C PHE A 145 -2.08 20.01 8.95
N LEU A 146 -1.76 20.29 10.21
CA LEU A 146 -1.75 19.30 11.28
C LEU A 146 -2.98 19.47 12.17
N LYS A 147 -3.48 18.34 12.67
CA LYS A 147 -4.54 18.31 13.67
C LYS A 147 -4.13 17.44 14.85
N MET A 148 -4.68 17.77 16.02
CA MET A 148 -4.39 17.08 17.26
C MET A 148 -5.67 16.43 17.79
N GLU A 149 -5.59 15.15 18.12
CA GLU A 149 -6.69 14.36 18.67
C GLU A 149 -6.32 13.88 20.08
N ASP A 150 -7.17 14.17 21.07
CA ASP A 150 -7.04 13.59 22.41
C ASP A 150 -7.60 12.16 22.39
N ILE A 151 -6.73 11.19 22.65
CA ILE A 151 -7.07 9.76 22.65
C ILE A 151 -7.00 9.15 24.06
N THR A 152 -6.95 9.97 25.11
CA THR A 152 -6.75 9.52 26.49
C THR A 152 -7.76 8.44 26.89
N GLU A 153 -9.06 8.68 26.69
CA GLU A 153 -10.11 7.71 27.06
C GLU A 153 -9.98 6.37 26.30
N LYS A 154 -9.65 6.43 25.00
CA LYS A 154 -9.46 5.23 24.17
C LYS A 154 -8.25 4.42 24.63
N VAL A 155 -7.18 5.10 25.06
CA VAL A 155 -6.00 4.43 25.61
C VAL A 155 -6.32 3.80 26.96
N GLU A 156 -7.03 4.49 27.85
CA GLU A 156 -7.43 3.93 29.15
C GLU A 156 -8.26 2.65 29.01
N GLU A 157 -9.17 2.61 28.04
CA GLU A 157 -10.04 1.46 27.78
C GLU A 157 -9.23 0.18 27.47
N ILE A 158 -8.18 0.29 26.64
CA ILE A 158 -7.39 -0.87 26.20
C ILE A 158 -6.14 -1.13 27.06
N LEU A 159 -5.81 -0.23 27.99
CA LEU A 159 -4.57 -0.30 28.75
C LEU A 159 -4.37 -1.63 29.49
N PRO A 160 -5.41 -2.25 30.13
CA PRO A 160 -5.28 -3.56 30.76
C PRO A 160 -4.94 -4.67 29.76
N ASP A 161 -5.55 -4.65 28.58
CA ASP A 161 -5.30 -5.63 27.53
C ASP A 161 -3.89 -5.50 26.99
N ILE A 162 -3.42 -4.27 26.77
CA ILE A 162 -2.05 -4.00 26.31
C ILE A 162 -1.01 -4.43 27.36
N ALA A 163 -1.32 -4.32 28.65
CA ALA A 163 -0.46 -4.82 29.72
C ALA A 163 -0.29 -6.35 29.65
N ILE A 164 -1.35 -7.10 29.34
CA ILE A 164 -1.29 -8.55 29.14
C ILE A 164 -0.54 -8.89 27.83
N LEU A 165 -0.86 -8.18 26.74
CA LEU A 165 -0.26 -8.43 25.43
C LEU A 165 1.25 -8.16 25.42
N ARG A 166 1.74 -7.14 26.11
CA ARG A 166 3.20 -6.89 26.17
C ARG A 166 3.94 -8.00 26.92
N GLU A 167 3.32 -8.60 27.94
CA GLU A 167 3.87 -9.78 28.62
C GLU A 167 3.89 -11.00 27.70
N GLN A 168 2.82 -11.21 26.93
CA GLN A 168 2.82 -12.25 25.89
C GLN A 168 3.88 -12.01 24.83
N ALA A 169 4.10 -10.76 24.41
CA ALA A 169 5.15 -10.39 23.47
C ALA A 169 6.54 -10.72 24.02
N LEU A 170 6.80 -10.43 25.29
CA LEU A 170 8.06 -10.82 25.95
C LEU A 170 8.22 -12.34 26.01
N ASN A 171 7.16 -13.07 26.38
CA ASN A 171 7.18 -14.54 26.43
C ASN A 171 7.40 -15.16 25.03
N ALA A 172 6.83 -14.56 23.99
CA ALA A 172 7.07 -14.96 22.61
C ALA A 172 8.53 -14.73 22.22
N ALA A 173 9.06 -13.54 22.51
CA ALA A 173 10.44 -13.17 22.22
C ALA A 173 11.47 -14.07 22.94
N LEU A 174 11.16 -14.54 24.15
CA LEU A 174 12.04 -15.41 24.95
C LEU A 174 11.84 -16.90 24.69
N SER A 175 10.87 -17.29 23.85
CA SER A 175 10.52 -18.69 23.64
C SER A 175 11.60 -19.42 22.84
N ASP A 176 11.95 -20.64 23.22
CA ASP A 176 12.84 -21.51 22.42
C ASP A 176 12.11 -22.20 21.26
N ASP A 177 10.77 -22.15 21.23
CA ASP A 177 9.93 -22.88 20.27
C ASP A 177 8.86 -21.96 19.67
N PRO A 178 9.05 -21.47 18.42
CA PRO A 178 8.09 -20.58 17.76
C PRO A 178 6.76 -21.28 17.44
N SER A 179 6.70 -22.62 17.44
CA SER A 179 5.49 -23.35 17.06
C SER A 179 4.33 -23.16 18.05
N LYS A 180 4.65 -22.80 19.30
CA LYS A 180 3.69 -22.47 20.38
C LYS A 180 2.96 -21.14 20.16
N TRP A 181 3.42 -20.35 19.20
CA TRP A 181 2.94 -19.02 18.91
C TRP A 181 2.24 -18.97 17.55
N GLU A 182 1.25 -18.09 17.43
CA GLU A 182 0.47 -17.94 16.21
C GLU A 182 1.35 -17.45 15.05
N HIS A 183 1.22 -18.09 13.89
CA HIS A 183 1.84 -17.66 12.64
C HIS A 183 0.98 -16.61 11.92
N CYS A 184 1.55 -15.94 10.93
CA CYS A 184 0.77 -15.02 10.10
C CYS A 184 -0.26 -15.76 9.22
N TRP A 185 -1.24 -15.03 8.70
CA TRP A 185 -2.24 -15.56 7.75
C TRP A 185 -2.05 -15.07 6.32
N LYS A 186 -1.02 -14.24 6.10
CA LYS A 186 -0.65 -13.60 4.84
C LYS A 186 0.73 -14.12 4.42
N THR A 187 0.77 -15.25 3.74
CA THR A 187 2.03 -15.91 3.36
C THR A 187 2.89 -15.08 2.40
N ARG A 188 2.27 -14.27 1.52
CA ARG A 188 3.00 -13.51 0.48
C ARG A 188 3.86 -12.39 1.04
N ASP A 189 3.35 -11.71 2.07
CA ASP A 189 4.01 -10.57 2.71
C ASP A 189 4.64 -10.99 4.05
N CYS A 190 4.79 -12.30 4.27
CA CYS A 190 5.36 -12.81 5.50
C CYS A 190 6.86 -12.51 5.54
N VAL A 191 7.28 -11.83 6.60
CA VAL A 191 8.66 -11.39 6.82
C VAL A 191 9.58 -12.48 7.40
N CYS A 192 9.05 -13.69 7.60
CA CYS A 192 9.79 -14.86 8.09
C CYS A 192 9.07 -16.15 7.67
N LEU A 193 8.97 -16.38 6.36
CA LEU A 193 8.11 -17.42 5.79
C LEU A 193 8.44 -18.82 6.37
N ASP A 194 9.72 -19.13 6.51
CA ASP A 194 10.19 -20.42 7.05
C ASP A 194 9.82 -20.64 8.52
N VAL A 195 9.65 -19.56 9.29
CA VAL A 195 9.24 -19.62 10.71
C VAL A 195 7.72 -19.71 10.84
N CYS A 196 6.98 -18.90 10.07
CA CYS A 196 5.53 -18.89 10.11
C CYS A 196 4.94 -20.15 9.49
N HIS A 197 5.50 -20.63 8.38
CA HIS A 197 4.93 -21.67 7.55
C HIS A 197 5.97 -22.73 7.18
N PRO A 198 6.63 -23.40 8.14
CA PRO A 198 7.66 -24.39 7.85
C PRO A 198 7.13 -25.49 6.92
N GLY A 199 7.87 -25.79 5.85
CA GLY A 199 7.45 -26.79 4.85
C GLY A 199 6.17 -26.41 4.10
N LEU A 200 5.97 -25.12 3.80
CA LEU A 200 4.85 -24.67 2.97
C LEU A 200 4.88 -25.42 1.61
N PRO A 201 3.78 -26.06 1.19
CA PRO A 201 3.76 -26.81 -0.06
C PRO A 201 4.06 -25.93 -1.28
N GLU A 202 4.71 -26.52 -2.29
CA GLU A 202 4.86 -25.89 -3.60
C GLU A 202 3.50 -25.73 -4.31
N GLY A 203 3.37 -24.66 -5.10
CA GLY A 203 2.15 -24.35 -5.84
C GLY A 203 1.11 -23.59 -5.02
N LEU A 204 -0.17 -23.74 -5.40
CA LEU A 204 -1.28 -23.07 -4.72
C LEU A 204 -1.54 -23.67 -3.34
N THR A 205 -1.58 -22.82 -2.33
CA THR A 205 -1.86 -23.20 -0.94
C THR A 205 -3.25 -22.74 -0.51
N ILE A 206 -3.70 -23.19 0.67
CA ILE A 206 -4.95 -22.69 1.28
C ILE A 206 -4.92 -21.16 1.50
N TYR A 207 -3.73 -20.55 1.61
CA TYR A 207 -3.57 -19.11 1.82
C TYR A 207 -3.76 -18.30 0.53
N ASP A 208 -3.59 -18.94 -0.63
CA ASP A 208 -3.78 -18.34 -1.96
C ASP A 208 -5.22 -18.44 -2.47
N VAL A 209 -6.07 -19.24 -1.82
CA VAL A 209 -7.48 -19.36 -2.18
C VAL A 209 -8.18 -18.01 -1.94
N PRO A 210 -8.75 -17.37 -2.99
CA PRO A 210 -9.28 -16.02 -2.89
C PRO A 210 -10.34 -15.87 -1.80
N ARG A 211 -10.16 -14.87 -0.94
CA ARG A 211 -11.10 -14.51 0.15
C ARG A 211 -11.48 -15.69 1.04
N LEU A 212 -10.61 -16.70 1.19
CA LEU A 212 -10.82 -17.77 2.17
C LEU A 212 -10.61 -17.21 3.57
N LYS A 213 -11.65 -17.31 4.41
CA LYS A 213 -11.63 -16.77 5.78
C LYS A 213 -10.66 -17.53 6.68
N LYS A 214 -10.19 -16.87 7.74
CA LYS A 214 -9.24 -17.43 8.72
C LYS A 214 -9.75 -18.74 9.32
N GLU A 215 -11.03 -18.81 9.68
CA GLU A 215 -11.62 -19.98 10.35
C GLU A 215 -11.57 -21.23 9.46
N LYS A 216 -11.81 -21.06 8.15
CA LYS A 216 -11.70 -22.16 7.17
C LYS A 216 -10.26 -22.59 6.93
N LYS A 217 -9.31 -21.65 6.96
CA LYS A 217 -7.88 -21.98 6.88
C LYS A 217 -7.46 -22.81 8.10
N GLN A 218 -7.89 -22.41 9.30
CA GLN A 218 -7.66 -23.15 10.54
C GLN A 218 -8.29 -24.55 10.51
N GLU A 219 -9.51 -24.68 9.98
CA GLU A 219 -10.18 -25.98 9.81
C GLU A 219 -9.36 -26.90 8.90
N LEU A 220 -8.90 -26.39 7.74
CA LEU A 220 -8.05 -27.15 6.82
C LEU A 220 -6.69 -27.51 7.44
N GLU A 221 -6.05 -26.59 8.17
CA GLU A 221 -4.82 -26.89 8.91
C GLU A 221 -5.02 -27.97 9.98
N GLY A 222 -6.16 -27.97 10.67
CA GLY A 222 -6.56 -29.01 11.62
C GLY A 222 -6.77 -30.37 10.97
N MET A 223 -7.12 -30.39 9.68
CA MET A 223 -7.16 -31.60 8.84
C MET A 223 -5.79 -31.96 8.23
N VAL A 224 -4.72 -31.21 8.57
CA VAL A 224 -3.37 -31.35 8.00
C VAL A 224 -3.33 -31.04 6.49
N ILE A 225 -4.23 -30.18 6.02
CA ILE A 225 -4.36 -29.77 4.62
C ILE A 225 -3.81 -28.36 4.44
N ARG A 226 -2.72 -28.22 3.68
CA ARG A 226 -2.08 -26.92 3.40
C ARG A 226 -1.98 -26.59 1.91
N ALA A 227 -1.98 -27.59 1.03
CA ALA A 227 -2.04 -27.37 -0.40
C ALA A 227 -3.50 -27.24 -0.86
N ALA A 228 -3.77 -26.32 -1.79
CA ALA A 228 -5.14 -26.12 -2.30
C ALA A 228 -5.68 -27.36 -3.03
N LYS A 229 -4.81 -28.13 -3.69
CA LYS A 229 -5.17 -29.36 -4.39
C LYS A 229 -5.70 -30.46 -3.45
N ASP A 230 -5.33 -30.42 -2.18
CA ASP A 230 -5.69 -31.44 -1.20
C ASP A 230 -7.02 -31.10 -0.49
N ILE A 231 -7.66 -29.96 -0.81
CA ILE A 231 -8.95 -29.57 -0.24
C ILE A 231 -10.04 -30.58 -0.67
N PRO A 232 -10.83 -31.14 0.28
CA PRO A 232 -11.91 -32.07 -0.02
C PRO A 232 -12.98 -31.47 -0.95
N GLU A 233 -13.59 -32.31 -1.80
CA GLU A 233 -14.66 -31.90 -2.73
C GLU A 233 -15.88 -31.30 -2.00
N ASP A 234 -16.19 -31.83 -0.82
CA ASP A 234 -17.33 -31.44 0.01
C ASP A 234 -17.01 -30.29 0.98
N PHE A 235 -15.76 -29.81 1.01
CA PHE A 235 -15.39 -28.67 1.83
C PHE A 235 -16.15 -27.42 1.34
N PRO A 236 -16.82 -26.66 2.22
CA PRO A 236 -17.71 -25.59 1.80
C PRO A 236 -16.93 -24.44 1.17
N LEU A 237 -16.98 -24.30 -0.15
CA LEU A 237 -16.33 -23.23 -0.92
C LEU A 237 -17.36 -22.46 -1.75
N SER A 238 -17.10 -21.18 -2.00
CA SER A 238 -17.84 -20.42 -3.01
C SER A 238 -17.45 -20.86 -4.43
N GLY A 239 -18.26 -20.56 -5.45
CA GLY A 239 -17.99 -20.96 -6.82
C GLY A 239 -16.58 -20.60 -7.32
N ASN A 240 -16.13 -19.36 -7.10
CA ASN A 240 -14.77 -18.94 -7.48
C ASN A 240 -13.68 -19.72 -6.73
N GLN A 241 -13.88 -19.99 -5.44
CA GLN A 241 -12.93 -20.77 -4.64
C GLN A 241 -12.85 -22.22 -5.13
N SER A 242 -13.99 -22.83 -5.44
CA SER A 242 -14.05 -24.18 -6.02
C SER A 242 -13.33 -24.24 -7.37
N SER A 243 -13.49 -23.23 -8.23
CA SER A 243 -12.78 -23.17 -9.51
C SER A 243 -11.26 -23.02 -9.35
N VAL A 244 -10.80 -22.22 -8.40
CA VAL A 244 -9.36 -22.12 -8.07
C VAL A 244 -8.81 -23.44 -7.52
N VAL A 245 -9.56 -24.12 -6.67
CA VAL A 245 -9.19 -25.45 -6.15
C VAL A 245 -9.18 -26.50 -7.27
N ALA A 246 -10.15 -26.47 -8.18
CA ALA A 246 -10.18 -27.35 -9.35
C ALA A 246 -8.98 -27.11 -10.29
N ALA A 247 -8.59 -25.85 -10.51
CA ALA A 247 -7.37 -25.52 -11.23
C ALA A 247 -6.14 -26.07 -10.50
N ALA A 248 -6.06 -25.92 -9.17
CA ALA A 248 -4.96 -26.46 -8.37
C ALA A 248 -4.88 -28.00 -8.43
N LYS A 249 -6.02 -28.70 -8.40
CA LYS A 249 -6.11 -30.16 -8.49
C LYS A 249 -5.68 -30.69 -9.86
N SER A 250 -6.13 -30.04 -10.94
CA SER A 250 -5.84 -30.46 -12.31
C SER A 250 -4.45 -30.04 -12.79
N GLY A 251 -3.88 -28.98 -12.21
CA GLY A 251 -2.66 -28.34 -12.73
C GLY A 251 -2.86 -27.65 -14.07
N GLN A 252 -4.10 -27.48 -14.52
CA GLN A 252 -4.47 -26.90 -15.82
C GLN A 252 -5.34 -25.64 -15.61
N PRO A 253 -5.37 -24.73 -16.60
CA PRO A 253 -6.28 -23.59 -16.56
C PRO A 253 -7.75 -24.03 -16.61
N VAL A 254 -8.60 -23.24 -15.96
CA VAL A 254 -10.06 -23.32 -16.05
C VAL A 254 -10.53 -22.07 -16.78
N ILE A 255 -11.12 -22.24 -17.97
CA ILE A 255 -11.43 -21.14 -18.89
C ILE A 255 -12.92 -21.19 -19.28
N ASP A 256 -13.67 -20.13 -18.96
CA ASP A 256 -15.01 -19.89 -19.50
C ASP A 256 -14.91 -19.14 -20.83
N VAL A 257 -14.67 -19.89 -21.91
CA VAL A 257 -14.57 -19.37 -23.28
C VAL A 257 -15.81 -18.56 -23.67
N SER A 258 -17.00 -18.98 -23.24
CA SER A 258 -18.25 -18.28 -23.57
C SER A 258 -18.36 -16.94 -22.85
N GLY A 259 -17.91 -16.88 -21.60
CA GLY A 259 -17.87 -15.68 -20.77
C GLY A 259 -16.86 -14.68 -21.30
N ILE A 260 -15.64 -15.14 -21.64
CA ILE A 260 -14.60 -14.29 -22.22
C ILE A 260 -15.07 -13.68 -23.54
N ARG A 261 -15.63 -14.49 -24.46
CA ARG A 261 -16.16 -13.99 -25.74
C ARG A 261 -17.27 -12.96 -25.55
N ARG A 262 -18.16 -13.14 -24.56
CA ARG A 262 -19.20 -12.17 -24.22
C ARG A 262 -18.62 -10.84 -23.73
N GLU A 263 -17.64 -10.88 -22.84
CA GLU A 263 -17.04 -9.66 -22.29
C GLU A 263 -16.24 -8.92 -23.38
N LEU A 264 -15.42 -9.63 -24.16
CA LEU A 264 -14.61 -9.01 -25.23
C LEU A 264 -15.45 -8.50 -26.41
N ALA A 265 -16.65 -9.03 -26.65
CA ALA A 265 -17.56 -8.49 -27.67
C ALA A 265 -18.03 -7.05 -27.38
N ARG A 266 -17.79 -6.53 -26.16
CA ARG A 266 -18.12 -5.16 -25.76
C ARG A 266 -16.99 -4.16 -26.07
N VAL A 267 -15.82 -4.66 -26.46
CA VAL A 267 -14.64 -3.86 -26.78
C VAL A 267 -14.70 -3.43 -28.24
N ASN A 268 -14.56 -2.13 -28.48
CA ASN A 268 -14.62 -1.53 -29.82
C ASN A 268 -13.26 -0.92 -30.20
N TYR A 269 -12.88 -1.08 -31.46
CA TYR A 269 -11.69 -0.48 -32.02
C TYR A 269 -11.93 1.00 -32.40
N PRO A 270 -10.88 1.86 -32.38
CA PRO A 270 -9.54 1.58 -31.88
C PRO A 270 -9.54 1.32 -30.37
N ILE A 271 -8.65 0.46 -29.90
CA ILE A 271 -8.47 0.17 -28.48
C ILE A 271 -7.31 1.00 -27.96
N TYR A 272 -7.48 1.63 -26.81
CA TYR A 272 -6.48 2.42 -26.11
C TYR A 272 -6.13 1.77 -24.79
N PHE A 273 -4.94 1.23 -24.64
CA PHE A 273 -4.44 0.68 -23.37
C PHE A 273 -3.76 1.79 -22.59
N LEU A 274 -4.36 2.21 -21.48
CA LEU A 274 -3.93 3.37 -20.70
C LEU A 274 -3.48 2.94 -19.30
N ASP A 275 -2.34 3.46 -18.87
CA ASP A 275 -1.84 3.34 -17.50
C ASP A 275 -1.31 4.68 -17.00
N TYR A 276 -1.46 4.92 -15.69
CA TYR A 276 -1.00 6.14 -15.02
C TYR A 276 -0.03 5.82 -13.90
N GLU A 277 1.06 6.58 -13.81
CA GLU A 277 1.91 6.60 -12.64
C GLU A 277 1.60 7.82 -11.76
N THR A 278 1.56 7.57 -10.45
CA THR A 278 1.09 8.55 -9.45
C THR A 278 2.01 8.60 -8.24
N CYS A 279 2.13 9.75 -7.60
CA CYS A 279 2.86 9.90 -6.35
C CYS A 279 1.95 10.50 -5.26
N PRO A 280 1.64 9.78 -4.17
CA PRO A 280 0.88 10.33 -3.05
C PRO A 280 1.79 11.16 -2.14
N LEU A 281 1.57 12.47 -2.11
CA LEU A 281 2.35 13.41 -1.29
C LEU A 281 1.66 13.72 0.03
N ALA A 282 2.26 13.34 1.16
CA ALA A 282 1.86 13.69 2.51
C ALA A 282 1.81 15.21 2.70
N VAL A 283 2.83 15.92 2.22
CA VAL A 283 2.86 17.39 2.16
C VAL A 283 2.60 17.79 0.71
N PRO A 284 1.45 18.42 0.39
CA PRO A 284 1.16 18.79 -0.99
C PRO A 284 2.14 19.84 -1.51
N ALA A 285 2.64 19.63 -2.74
CA ALA A 285 3.58 20.55 -3.38
C ALA A 285 2.91 21.53 -4.37
N TYR A 286 1.66 21.27 -4.77
CA TYR A 286 0.98 21.98 -5.84
C TYR A 286 -0.34 22.58 -5.34
N ALA A 287 -0.67 23.79 -5.79
CA ALA A 287 -1.86 24.50 -5.34
C ALA A 287 -3.13 23.68 -5.62
N ARG A 288 -4.08 23.72 -4.68
CA ARG A 288 -5.36 22.98 -4.67
C ARG A 288 -5.26 21.49 -4.33
N PHE A 289 -4.06 20.93 -4.23
CA PHE A 289 -3.90 19.54 -3.77
C PHE A 289 -4.10 19.42 -2.26
N LYS A 290 -4.59 18.25 -1.86
CA LYS A 290 -4.74 17.82 -0.47
C LYS A 290 -3.65 16.81 -0.07
N PRO A 291 -3.39 16.63 1.24
CA PRO A 291 -2.48 15.58 1.70
C PRO A 291 -2.88 14.20 1.20
N TYR A 292 -1.89 13.42 0.76
CA TYR A 292 -2.02 12.09 0.16
C TYR A 292 -2.87 12.01 -1.11
N GLN A 293 -3.26 13.15 -1.67
CA GLN A 293 -3.88 13.17 -3.00
C GLN A 293 -2.85 12.70 -4.03
N GLN A 294 -3.31 11.85 -4.94
CA GLN A 294 -2.45 11.27 -5.97
C GLN A 294 -2.08 12.33 -6.99
N VAL A 295 -0.78 12.59 -7.13
CA VAL A 295 -0.25 13.43 -8.20
C VAL A 295 0.03 12.54 -9.39
N VAL A 296 -0.80 12.64 -10.44
CA VAL A 296 -0.57 11.92 -11.71
C VAL A 296 0.55 12.64 -12.46
N PHE A 297 1.66 11.95 -12.71
CA PHE A 297 2.84 12.56 -13.31
C PHE A 297 3.29 11.91 -14.61
N GLN A 298 2.75 10.74 -14.94
CA GLN A 298 3.07 10.05 -16.18
C GLN A 298 1.87 9.23 -16.68
N TYR A 299 1.78 9.08 -18.00
CA TYR A 299 0.97 8.03 -18.63
C TYR A 299 1.77 7.28 -19.67
N SER A 300 1.36 6.05 -19.91
CA SER A 300 1.65 5.31 -21.13
C SER A 300 0.35 4.98 -21.85
N LEU A 301 0.38 4.97 -23.18
CA LEU A 301 -0.76 4.73 -24.03
C LEU A 301 -0.35 3.90 -25.25
N HIS A 302 -0.87 2.67 -25.35
CA HIS A 302 -0.79 1.90 -26.58
C HIS A 302 -2.13 1.91 -27.32
N ARG A 303 -2.13 2.27 -28.60
CA ARG A 303 -3.30 2.18 -29.47
C ARG A 303 -3.21 0.96 -30.37
N LEU A 304 -4.32 0.24 -30.50
CA LEU A 304 -4.45 -0.94 -31.35
C LEU A 304 -5.67 -0.77 -32.28
N ASP A 305 -5.47 -0.86 -33.60
CA ASP A 305 -6.54 -0.66 -34.59
C ASP A 305 -7.26 -1.96 -34.99
N SER A 306 -6.59 -3.09 -34.81
CA SER A 306 -7.15 -4.44 -34.88
C SER A 306 -6.29 -5.40 -34.06
N VAL A 307 -6.83 -6.56 -33.67
CA VAL A 307 -6.11 -7.55 -32.84
C VAL A 307 -4.75 -7.96 -33.44
N ASP A 308 -4.65 -7.97 -34.77
CA ASP A 308 -3.46 -8.37 -35.53
C ASP A 308 -2.55 -7.18 -35.92
N SER A 309 -2.99 -5.94 -35.71
CA SER A 309 -2.17 -4.75 -36.00
C SER A 309 -1.04 -4.58 -34.98
N ASN A 310 0.08 -3.96 -35.38
CA ASN A 310 1.09 -3.56 -34.41
C ASN A 310 0.56 -2.40 -33.54
N PRO A 311 0.80 -2.40 -32.23
CA PRO A 311 0.37 -1.31 -31.39
C PRO A 311 1.21 -0.06 -31.64
N ILE A 312 0.58 1.11 -31.57
CA ILE A 312 1.24 2.42 -31.67
C ILE A 312 1.36 2.97 -30.26
N HIS A 313 2.59 3.26 -29.83
CA HIS A 313 2.87 3.78 -28.48
C HIS A 313 2.97 5.31 -28.45
N SER A 314 2.48 5.88 -27.38
CA SER A 314 2.60 7.29 -27.00
C SER A 314 2.70 7.37 -25.48
N GLU A 315 3.43 8.35 -24.96
CA GLU A 315 3.73 8.46 -23.54
C GLU A 315 4.00 9.91 -23.14
N HIS A 316 3.89 10.20 -21.86
CA HIS A 316 4.28 11.48 -21.28
C HIS A 316 4.82 11.29 -19.87
N LEU A 317 5.94 11.95 -19.54
CA LEU A 317 6.48 12.05 -18.19
C LEU A 317 6.69 13.51 -17.82
N SER A 318 6.02 13.97 -16.76
CA SER A 318 6.16 15.32 -16.24
C SER A 318 7.36 15.44 -15.30
N THR A 319 8.34 16.24 -15.72
CA THR A 319 9.59 16.53 -14.98
C THR A 319 9.83 18.03 -14.76
N GLY A 320 8.92 18.87 -15.26
CA GLY A 320 9.02 20.33 -15.18
C GLY A 320 8.58 20.90 -13.83
N GLU A 321 8.78 22.20 -13.67
CA GLU A 321 8.26 22.94 -12.52
C GLU A 321 6.74 23.14 -12.64
N GLY A 322 6.04 23.14 -11.50
CA GLY A 322 4.59 23.34 -11.44
C GLY A 322 3.79 22.04 -11.47
N ASP A 323 2.47 22.19 -11.58
CA ASP A 323 1.52 21.07 -11.52
C ASP A 323 1.74 20.08 -12.69
N PRO A 324 2.15 18.83 -12.41
CA PRO A 324 2.47 17.86 -13.46
C PRO A 324 1.23 17.39 -14.22
N CYS A 325 0.02 17.54 -13.67
CA CYS A 325 -1.20 17.10 -14.35
C CYS A 325 -1.47 17.96 -15.60
N VAL A 326 -1.08 19.22 -15.63
CA VAL A 326 -1.40 20.14 -16.74
C VAL A 326 -0.75 19.75 -18.07
N PRO A 327 0.60 19.63 -18.18
CA PRO A 327 1.23 19.20 -19.43
C PRO A 327 0.84 17.76 -19.80
N LEU A 328 0.64 16.91 -18.80
CA LEU A 328 0.20 15.53 -18.98
C LEU A 328 -1.18 15.44 -19.65
N LEU A 329 -2.17 16.16 -19.12
CA LEU A 329 -3.54 16.18 -19.67
C LEU A 329 -3.60 16.79 -21.06
N ALA A 330 -2.79 17.81 -21.32
CA ALA A 330 -2.67 18.39 -22.66
C ALA A 330 -2.13 17.39 -23.68
N SER A 331 -1.12 16.61 -23.29
CA SER A 331 -0.53 15.54 -24.12
C SER A 331 -1.54 14.40 -24.34
N LEU A 332 -2.13 13.89 -23.26
CA LEU A 332 -3.07 12.77 -23.32
C LEU A 332 -4.29 13.07 -24.21
N LYS A 333 -4.81 14.30 -24.14
CA LYS A 333 -5.94 14.73 -24.98
C LYS A 333 -5.61 14.75 -26.47
N ASN A 334 -4.34 14.92 -26.85
CA ASN A 334 -3.92 14.86 -28.25
C ASN A 334 -3.73 13.42 -28.74
N ASP A 335 -3.27 12.53 -27.86
CA ASP A 335 -2.93 11.15 -28.21
C ASP A 335 -4.16 10.22 -28.17
N LEU A 336 -5.12 10.49 -27.27
CA LEU A 336 -6.30 9.68 -27.06
C LEU A 336 -7.47 10.18 -27.93
N GLY A 337 -7.96 9.34 -28.84
CA GLY A 337 -9.06 9.66 -29.75
C GLY A 337 -10.45 9.68 -29.08
N MET A 338 -11.44 10.25 -29.77
CA MET A 338 -12.80 10.44 -29.23
C MET A 338 -13.72 9.20 -29.32
N GLU A 339 -13.24 8.09 -29.89
CA GLU A 339 -14.02 6.87 -30.12
C GLU A 339 -13.24 5.63 -29.67
N GLY A 340 -13.91 4.47 -29.63
CA GLY A 340 -13.30 3.20 -29.25
C GLY A 340 -13.22 2.97 -27.74
N THR A 341 -12.61 1.87 -27.33
CA THR A 341 -12.56 1.44 -25.91
C THR A 341 -11.23 1.78 -25.27
N VAL A 342 -11.27 2.29 -24.03
CA VAL A 342 -10.08 2.51 -23.20
C VAL A 342 -9.91 1.30 -22.28
N ILE A 343 -8.91 0.47 -22.51
CA ILE A 343 -8.59 -0.66 -21.65
C ILE A 343 -7.58 -0.24 -20.58
N VAL A 344 -7.87 -0.63 -19.34
CA VAL A 344 -6.99 -0.45 -18.19
C VAL A 344 -6.94 -1.76 -17.39
N TRP A 345 -6.03 -1.86 -16.42
CA TRP A 345 -5.95 -2.99 -15.50
C TRP A 345 -6.17 -2.50 -14.07
N ASN A 346 -7.40 -2.66 -13.54
CA ASN A 346 -7.91 -2.06 -12.29
C ASN A 346 -8.65 -0.71 -12.45
N ALA A 347 -9.70 -0.70 -13.28
CA ALA A 347 -10.46 0.50 -13.64
C ALA A 347 -10.90 1.43 -12.49
N PRO A 348 -11.23 0.95 -11.27
CA PRO A 348 -11.51 1.86 -10.17
C PRO A 348 -10.39 2.87 -9.90
N PHE A 349 -9.12 2.51 -10.11
CA PHE A 349 -7.99 3.39 -9.90
C PHE A 349 -7.94 4.50 -10.95
N GLU A 350 -7.88 4.16 -12.24
CA GLU A 350 -7.77 5.13 -13.34
C GLU A 350 -9.01 6.03 -13.40
N LYS A 351 -10.21 5.47 -13.17
CA LYS A 351 -11.45 6.27 -13.10
C LYS A 351 -11.40 7.30 -11.98
N THR A 352 -10.85 6.93 -10.83
CA THR A 352 -10.69 7.85 -9.70
C THR A 352 -9.66 8.93 -10.02
N ARG A 353 -8.53 8.57 -10.65
CA ARG A 353 -7.52 9.56 -11.09
C ARG A 353 -8.09 10.56 -12.10
N ASN A 354 -8.84 10.09 -13.09
CA ASN A 354 -9.53 10.95 -14.06
C ASN A 354 -10.52 11.90 -13.37
N LYS A 355 -11.28 11.41 -12.39
CA LYS A 355 -12.22 12.26 -11.62
C LYS A 355 -11.48 13.33 -10.81
N GLU A 356 -10.43 12.95 -10.08
CA GLU A 356 -9.63 13.87 -9.27
C GLU A 356 -8.94 14.94 -10.14
N MET A 357 -8.37 14.54 -11.28
CA MET A 357 -7.80 15.48 -12.25
C MET A 357 -8.86 16.41 -12.85
N ALA A 358 -10.08 15.94 -13.12
CA ALA A 358 -11.19 16.78 -13.60
C ALA A 358 -11.68 17.80 -12.56
N ASP A 359 -11.58 17.46 -11.28
CA ASP A 359 -11.90 18.37 -10.16
C ASP A 359 -10.81 19.44 -9.98
N LEU A 360 -9.54 19.07 -10.15
CA LEU A 360 -8.41 20.02 -10.13
C LEU A 360 -8.35 20.89 -11.39
N HIS A 361 -8.70 20.36 -12.56
CA HIS A 361 -8.59 21.02 -13.86
C HIS A 361 -9.91 20.94 -14.63
N PRO A 362 -10.90 21.79 -14.29
CA PRO A 362 -12.22 21.77 -14.90
C PRO A 362 -12.23 21.89 -16.42
N GLU A 363 -11.20 22.51 -17.03
CA GLU A 363 -11.02 22.62 -18.48
C GLU A 363 -10.83 21.27 -19.19
N PHE A 364 -10.41 20.22 -18.47
CA PHE A 364 -10.28 18.85 -18.98
C PHE A 364 -11.43 17.93 -18.57
N ARG A 365 -12.41 18.42 -17.78
CA ARG A 365 -13.48 17.59 -17.21
C ARG A 365 -14.24 16.78 -18.25
N THR A 366 -14.76 17.43 -19.29
CA THR A 366 -15.53 16.74 -20.33
C THR A 366 -14.71 15.65 -21.03
N PHE A 367 -13.41 15.89 -21.23
CA PHE A 367 -12.52 14.89 -21.82
C PHE A 367 -12.33 13.69 -20.88
N LEU A 368 -12.06 13.92 -19.59
CA LEU A 368 -11.83 12.85 -18.61
C LEU A 368 -13.10 12.06 -18.27
N GLU A 369 -14.26 12.70 -18.30
CA GLU A 369 -15.57 12.04 -18.18
C GLU A 369 -15.82 11.13 -19.38
N ASP A 370 -15.54 11.57 -20.61
CA ASP A 370 -15.59 10.73 -21.81
C ASP A 370 -14.65 9.52 -21.72
N VAL A 371 -13.39 9.72 -21.30
CA VAL A 371 -12.45 8.60 -21.07
C VAL A 371 -13.06 7.61 -20.08
N ASN A 372 -13.61 8.08 -18.96
CA ASN A 372 -14.21 7.21 -17.94
C ASN A 372 -15.40 6.39 -18.43
N ASP A 373 -16.23 6.96 -19.30
CA ASP A 373 -17.38 6.28 -19.88
C ASP A 373 -16.96 5.16 -20.85
N ARG A 374 -15.77 5.28 -21.46
CA ARG A 374 -15.19 4.30 -22.40
C ARG A 374 -14.26 3.26 -21.75
N ILE A 375 -13.99 3.37 -20.45
CA ILE A 375 -13.10 2.44 -19.75
C ILE A 375 -13.71 1.04 -19.63
N TYR A 376 -12.93 0.04 -20.02
CA TYR A 376 -13.12 -1.39 -19.79
C TYR A 376 -11.94 -1.96 -18.98
N ASP A 377 -12.24 -2.74 -17.93
CA ASP A 377 -11.22 -3.33 -17.06
C ASP A 377 -10.83 -4.74 -17.54
N LEU A 378 -9.64 -4.90 -18.09
CA LEU A 378 -9.17 -6.20 -18.57
C LEU A 378 -8.93 -7.20 -17.43
N MET A 379 -8.64 -6.69 -16.22
CA MET A 379 -8.44 -7.52 -15.03
C MET A 379 -9.69 -8.35 -14.71
N GLU A 380 -10.88 -7.90 -15.10
CA GLU A 380 -12.15 -8.60 -14.84
C GLU A 380 -12.22 -10.00 -15.46
N ILE A 381 -11.50 -10.26 -16.55
CA ILE A 381 -11.39 -11.60 -17.12
C ILE A 381 -10.83 -12.59 -16.08
N VAL A 382 -9.86 -12.16 -15.28
CA VAL A 382 -9.26 -12.99 -14.23
C VAL A 382 -10.02 -12.87 -12.91
N SER A 383 -10.39 -11.67 -12.49
CA SER A 383 -10.99 -11.44 -11.17
C SER A 383 -12.42 -11.99 -11.05
N LYS A 384 -13.16 -12.11 -12.16
CA LYS A 384 -14.46 -12.81 -12.24
C LYS A 384 -14.33 -14.32 -12.42
N GLY A 385 -13.11 -14.85 -12.54
CA GLY A 385 -12.84 -16.27 -12.72
C GLY A 385 -13.14 -16.81 -14.12
N LEU A 386 -13.20 -15.95 -15.14
CA LEU A 386 -13.40 -16.38 -16.53
C LEU A 386 -12.14 -17.03 -17.10
N TYR A 387 -10.96 -16.56 -16.69
CA TYR A 387 -9.68 -17.22 -16.92
C TYR A 387 -8.98 -17.44 -15.59
N LEU A 388 -8.89 -18.70 -15.16
CA LEU A 388 -8.13 -19.11 -14.00
C LEU A 388 -6.96 -19.97 -14.42
N HIS A 389 -5.79 -19.72 -13.86
CA HIS A 389 -4.60 -20.53 -14.07
C HIS A 389 -3.91 -20.79 -12.73
N PRO A 390 -3.41 -22.01 -12.44
CA PRO A 390 -2.71 -22.29 -11.18
C PRO A 390 -1.52 -21.36 -10.93
N GLY A 391 -0.80 -21.02 -12.00
CA GLY A 391 0.31 -20.07 -12.01
C GLY A 391 -0.06 -18.63 -11.62
N PHE A 392 -1.32 -18.21 -11.69
CA PHE A 392 -1.75 -16.88 -11.21
C PHE A 392 -1.68 -16.76 -9.68
N LYS A 393 -1.46 -17.88 -8.99
CA LYS A 393 -1.40 -17.94 -7.53
C LYS A 393 -2.67 -17.34 -6.90
N GLY A 394 -3.86 -17.54 -7.47
CA GLY A 394 -5.11 -16.97 -6.94
C GLY A 394 -5.16 -15.43 -6.92
N SER A 395 -4.32 -14.76 -7.72
CA SER A 395 -4.26 -13.30 -7.84
C SER A 395 -4.70 -12.85 -9.24
N SER A 396 -5.35 -11.70 -9.32
CA SER A 396 -5.60 -10.99 -10.58
C SER A 396 -4.62 -9.83 -10.81
N SER A 397 -3.54 -9.72 -10.02
CA SER A 397 -2.49 -8.72 -10.31
C SER A 397 -1.81 -9.05 -11.63
N ILE A 398 -1.59 -8.03 -12.47
CA ILE A 398 -0.91 -8.19 -13.76
C ILE A 398 0.48 -8.85 -13.59
N LYS A 399 1.15 -8.62 -12.46
CA LYS A 399 2.46 -9.21 -12.14
C LYS A 399 2.43 -10.71 -11.91
N ASN A 400 1.27 -11.26 -11.55
CA ASN A 400 1.07 -12.71 -11.42
C ASN A 400 0.50 -13.32 -12.71
N VAL A 401 -0.28 -12.56 -13.48
CA VAL A 401 -0.94 -13.03 -14.70
C VAL A 401 0.00 -13.00 -15.90
N LEU A 402 0.72 -11.88 -16.11
CA LEU A 402 1.57 -11.65 -17.26
C LEU A 402 2.65 -12.72 -17.44
N PRO A 403 3.48 -13.07 -16.42
CA PRO A 403 4.56 -14.02 -16.62
C PRO A 403 4.09 -15.45 -16.94
N VAL A 404 2.81 -15.74 -16.70
CA VAL A 404 2.19 -17.04 -16.95
C VAL A 404 1.67 -17.13 -18.38
N LEU A 405 1.06 -16.06 -18.91
CA LEU A 405 0.46 -16.05 -20.24
C LEU A 405 1.40 -15.52 -21.33
N VAL A 406 2.37 -14.70 -20.95
CA VAL A 406 3.34 -14.02 -21.84
C VAL A 406 4.71 -14.01 -21.15
N PRO A 407 5.37 -15.17 -21.00
CA PRO A 407 6.60 -15.31 -20.22
C PRO A 407 7.78 -14.48 -20.74
N GLU A 408 7.70 -13.99 -21.97
CA GLU A 408 8.68 -13.12 -22.61
C GLU A 408 8.68 -11.69 -22.02
N LEU A 409 7.55 -11.24 -21.46
CA LEU A 409 7.42 -9.92 -20.83
C LEU A 409 7.59 -10.04 -19.31
N ARG A 410 8.66 -9.43 -18.77
CA ARG A 410 9.01 -9.56 -17.35
C ARG A 410 9.49 -8.25 -16.72
N TYR A 411 8.84 -7.86 -15.63
CA TYR A 411 9.20 -6.69 -14.82
C TYR A 411 10.49 -6.88 -14.02
N ASP A 412 10.90 -8.12 -13.72
CA ASP A 412 12.06 -8.41 -12.86
C ASP A 412 13.41 -8.00 -13.47
N THR A 413 13.43 -7.70 -14.77
CA THR A 413 14.60 -7.18 -15.48
C THR A 413 14.71 -5.65 -15.42
N LEU A 414 13.67 -4.95 -14.98
CA LEU A 414 13.64 -3.49 -14.96
C LEU A 414 14.20 -2.91 -13.67
N ALA A 415 14.91 -1.79 -13.78
CA ALA A 415 15.41 -1.05 -12.64
C ALA A 415 14.27 -0.57 -11.74
N ILE A 416 13.18 -0.06 -12.33
CA ILE A 416 11.90 0.22 -11.66
C ILE A 416 10.92 -0.89 -12.07
N ASN A 417 10.40 -1.61 -11.08
CA ASN A 417 9.58 -2.80 -11.30
C ASN A 417 8.30 -2.84 -10.44
N ASN A 418 8.02 -1.75 -9.70
CA ASN A 418 6.79 -1.58 -8.96
C ASN A 418 6.42 -0.10 -8.75
N GLY A 419 5.12 0.16 -8.55
CA GLY A 419 4.57 1.50 -8.41
C GLY A 419 5.11 2.28 -7.21
N THR A 420 5.44 1.61 -6.09
CA THR A 420 6.07 2.29 -4.92
C THR A 420 7.45 2.82 -5.30
N ARG A 421 8.26 2.02 -6.00
CA ARG A 421 9.57 2.43 -6.52
C ARG A 421 9.44 3.50 -7.60
N ALA A 422 8.42 3.44 -8.47
CA ALA A 422 8.13 4.48 -9.46
C ALA A 422 7.79 5.82 -8.77
N SER A 423 6.87 5.78 -7.80
CA SER A 423 6.47 6.93 -6.96
C SER A 423 7.67 7.57 -6.27
N PHE A 424 8.51 6.75 -5.62
CA PHE A 424 9.71 7.25 -4.94
C PHE A 424 10.75 7.79 -5.91
N SER A 425 10.97 7.13 -7.05
CA SER A 425 11.94 7.60 -8.05
C SER A 425 11.55 8.97 -8.61
N TRP A 426 10.25 9.17 -8.91
CA TRP A 426 9.74 10.47 -9.33
C TRP A 426 9.84 11.49 -8.19
N TRP A 427 9.46 11.13 -6.96
CA TRP A 427 9.61 12.01 -5.79
C TRP A 427 11.05 12.48 -5.61
N ARG A 428 12.02 11.56 -5.66
CA ARG A 428 13.45 11.88 -5.58
C ARG A 428 13.84 12.85 -6.69
N MET A 429 13.36 12.59 -7.90
CA MET A 429 13.62 13.44 -9.06
C MET A 429 13.16 14.89 -8.89
N MET A 430 12.01 15.08 -8.27
CA MET A 430 11.38 16.39 -8.10
C MET A 430 11.85 17.15 -6.86
N PHE A 431 12.11 16.45 -5.74
CA PHE A 431 12.26 17.08 -4.42
C PHE A 431 13.65 16.96 -3.80
N THR A 432 14.60 16.31 -4.49
CA THR A 432 15.98 16.18 -3.99
C THR A 432 17.01 16.75 -4.97
N PRO A 433 18.10 17.36 -4.46
CA PRO A 433 19.26 17.65 -5.29
C PRO A 433 19.85 16.36 -5.83
N MET A 434 20.17 16.32 -7.13
CA MET A 434 20.75 15.13 -7.77
C MET A 434 21.92 15.51 -8.69
N PRO A 435 22.92 14.62 -8.82
CA PRO A 435 23.99 14.74 -9.81
C PRO A 435 23.48 14.83 -11.25
N ASP A 436 24.31 15.42 -12.11
CA ASP A 436 24.07 15.48 -13.55
C ASP A 436 23.90 14.08 -14.15
N GLY A 437 22.89 13.89 -14.99
CA GLY A 437 22.61 12.62 -15.67
C GLY A 437 21.73 11.63 -14.89
N GLU A 438 21.66 11.70 -13.56
CA GLU A 438 20.83 10.79 -12.76
C GLU A 438 19.33 10.97 -13.05
N ARG A 439 18.89 12.22 -13.24
CA ARG A 439 17.51 12.55 -13.68
C ARG A 439 17.13 11.83 -14.97
N GLN A 440 18.06 11.77 -15.92
CA GLN A 440 17.82 11.15 -17.23
C GLN A 440 17.70 9.62 -17.11
N VAL A 441 18.51 9.01 -16.23
CA VAL A 441 18.42 7.57 -15.95
C VAL A 441 17.06 7.24 -15.34
N ILE A 442 16.66 7.94 -14.27
CA ILE A 442 15.34 7.75 -13.63
C ILE A 442 14.21 7.94 -14.63
N SER A 443 14.26 9.00 -15.43
CA SER A 443 13.23 9.27 -16.45
C SER A 443 13.13 8.13 -17.47
N THR A 444 14.27 7.62 -17.94
CA THR A 444 14.30 6.50 -18.90
C THR A 444 13.74 5.23 -18.28
N ASP A 445 14.02 4.94 -17.02
CA ASP A 445 13.53 3.75 -16.33
C ASP A 445 12.04 3.84 -16.00
N LEU A 446 11.53 5.04 -15.68
CA LEU A 446 10.09 5.32 -15.50
C LEU A 446 9.32 5.11 -16.81
N LEU A 447 9.82 5.64 -17.93
CA LEU A 447 9.19 5.49 -19.25
C LEU A 447 9.10 4.00 -19.64
N LYS A 448 10.20 3.25 -19.53
CA LYS A 448 10.22 1.81 -19.83
C LYS A 448 9.27 0.99 -18.96
N TYR A 449 9.17 1.31 -17.68
CA TYR A 449 8.27 0.61 -16.75
C TYR A 449 6.81 0.80 -17.14
N CYS A 450 6.38 2.05 -17.34
CA CYS A 450 4.99 2.37 -17.71
C CYS A 450 4.65 1.91 -19.14
N GLU A 451 5.60 1.96 -20.08
CA GLU A 451 5.45 1.36 -21.41
C GLU A 451 5.12 -0.14 -21.29
N LEU A 452 5.86 -0.87 -20.44
CA LEU A 452 5.64 -2.29 -20.22
C LEU A 452 4.26 -2.59 -19.62
N ASP A 453 3.73 -1.77 -18.72
CA ASP A 453 2.39 -1.97 -18.14
C ASP A 453 1.30 -1.98 -19.22
N THR A 454 1.37 -1.05 -20.16
CA THR A 454 0.41 -0.98 -21.27
C THR A 454 0.65 -2.00 -22.37
N LEU A 455 1.92 -2.32 -22.67
CA LEU A 455 2.26 -3.42 -23.59
C LEU A 455 1.80 -4.78 -23.04
N ALA A 456 1.93 -4.98 -21.73
CA ALA A 456 1.42 -6.16 -21.03
C ALA A 456 -0.08 -6.32 -21.23
N MET A 457 -0.85 -5.23 -21.13
CA MET A 457 -2.30 -5.26 -21.40
C MET A 457 -2.62 -5.60 -22.86
N VAL A 458 -1.86 -5.07 -23.82
CA VAL A 458 -1.99 -5.43 -25.25
C VAL A 458 -1.83 -6.93 -25.46
N GLU A 459 -0.74 -7.51 -24.94
CA GLU A 459 -0.44 -8.93 -25.12
C GLU A 459 -1.45 -9.82 -24.37
N LEU A 460 -1.86 -9.44 -23.16
CA LEU A 460 -2.89 -10.16 -22.43
C LEU A 460 -4.24 -10.13 -23.14
N PHE A 461 -4.63 -8.99 -23.70
CA PHE A 461 -5.84 -8.88 -24.51
C PHE A 461 -5.76 -9.83 -25.72
N ARG A 462 -4.64 -9.87 -26.43
CA ARG A 462 -4.41 -10.82 -27.53
C ARG A 462 -4.52 -12.28 -27.07
N GLN A 463 -3.98 -12.63 -25.91
CA GLN A 463 -4.12 -13.98 -25.35
C GLN A 463 -5.58 -14.32 -25.06
N PHE A 464 -6.33 -13.40 -24.46
CA PHE A 464 -7.76 -13.61 -24.19
C PHE A 464 -8.62 -13.66 -25.46
N CYS A 465 -8.23 -13.00 -26.55
CA CYS A 465 -8.92 -13.14 -27.83
C CYS A 465 -8.70 -14.51 -28.51
N ARG A 466 -7.63 -15.24 -28.17
CA ARG A 466 -7.27 -16.52 -28.81
C ARG A 466 -8.01 -17.74 -28.24
N VAL A 467 -8.73 -17.61 -27.12
CA VAL A 467 -9.38 -18.73 -26.41
C VAL A 467 -10.70 -19.23 -27.00
#